data_AF-A0A4R4C3G8-F1
#
_entry.id   AF-A0A4R4C3G8-F1
#
_cell.length_a   1.000
_cell.length_b   1.000
_cell.length_c   1.000
_cell.angle_alpha   90.00
_cell.angle_beta   90.00
_cell.angle_gamma   90.00
#
_symmetry.space_group_name_H-M   'P 1'
#
loop_
_entity.id
_entity.type
_entity.pdbx_description
1 polymer ?
#
loop_
_entity_poly.entity_id
_entity_poly.type
_entity_poly.pdbx_seq_one_letter_code
_entity_poly.pdbx_strand_id
1 'polypeptide(L)'
;MDRAEEIYNGIYRRIKARDNWSVPTESGFCFDGGIATGSSTSTEEVSQSFALMPGRPALLVIQMRDAVDVDQKSPLTKTLPELRSQLNRLSNGSYRIVRKGKRTVAGMDAEEVLFELNEGDITSYRFYLLAPGDPATLAKPHTAIQLILGARTPDLSRDEATSPVDEAGALQVWEAFLNSLRLRPGAV
;
A
#
# COMPACT_ATOMS: atom_id res chain seq x y z
N MET A 1 11.72 21.50 25.16
CA MET A 1 12.93 21.09 24.41
C MET A 1 13.31 19.66 24.79
N ASP A 2 13.15 19.30 26.06
CA ASP A 2 13.54 18.03 26.66
C ASP A 2 13.00 16.78 25.93
N ARG A 3 11.70 16.73 25.60
CA ARG A 3 11.12 15.57 24.88
C ARG A 3 11.64 15.37 23.46
N ALA A 4 11.98 16.45 22.76
CA ALA A 4 12.53 16.35 21.40
C ALA A 4 13.98 15.81 21.46
N GLU A 5 14.75 16.25 22.45
CA GLU A 5 16.10 15.75 22.71
C GLU A 5 16.10 14.27 23.12
N GLU A 6 15.15 13.83 23.96
CA GLU A 6 14.95 12.43 24.31
C GLU A 6 14.67 11.56 23.07
N ILE A 7 13.74 11.98 22.21
CA ILE A 7 13.42 11.26 20.97
C ILE A 7 14.64 11.18 20.06
N TYR A 8 15.34 12.31 19.85
CA TYR A 8 16.52 12.36 19.00
C TYR A 8 17.64 11.43 19.51
N ASN A 9 17.98 11.53 20.79
CA ASN A 9 19.01 10.70 21.42
C ASN A 9 18.62 9.22 21.45
N GLY A 10 17.33 8.91 21.58
CA GLY A 10 16.79 7.56 21.49
C GLY A 10 16.94 6.96 20.10
N ILE A 11 16.51 7.68 19.06
CA ILE A 11 16.50 7.20 17.67
C ILE A 11 17.93 7.09 17.11
N TYR A 12 18.77 8.11 17.27
CA TYR A 12 20.10 8.15 16.64
C TYR A 12 20.96 6.93 17.00
N ARG A 13 20.92 6.50 18.26
CA ARG A 13 21.69 5.35 18.76
C ARG A 13 21.21 4.00 18.22
N ARG A 14 20.00 3.97 17.64
CA ARG A 14 19.33 2.76 17.13
C ARG A 14 19.39 2.64 15.62
N ILE A 15 19.83 3.69 14.92
CA ILE A 15 19.98 3.65 13.48
C ILE A 15 21.23 2.82 13.14
N LYS A 16 21.02 1.76 12.35
CA LYS A 16 22.10 0.99 11.72
C LYS A 16 21.98 1.06 10.21
N ALA A 17 23.11 1.28 9.55
CA ALA A 17 23.20 1.17 8.12
C ALA A 17 22.97 -0.29 7.68
N ARG A 18 22.31 -0.47 6.54
CA ARG A 18 21.95 -1.78 6.00
C ARG A 18 21.84 -1.69 4.49
N ASP A 19 22.31 -2.72 3.79
CA ASP A 19 22.03 -2.87 2.36
C ASP A 19 20.54 -3.12 2.11
N ASN A 20 19.94 -2.40 1.16
CA ASN A 20 18.50 -2.45 0.90
C ASN A 20 17.97 -3.85 0.57
N TRP A 21 18.80 -4.72 -0.03
CA TRP A 21 18.44 -6.08 -0.42
C TRP A 21 18.60 -7.10 0.70
N SER A 22 19.26 -6.74 1.80
CA SER A 22 19.42 -7.60 2.97
C SER A 22 18.19 -7.53 3.88
N VAL A 23 17.52 -8.65 4.17
CA VAL A 23 16.40 -8.67 5.11
C VAL A 23 16.93 -8.88 6.54
N PRO A 24 16.84 -7.90 7.45
CA PRO A 24 17.42 -8.03 8.79
C PRO A 24 16.59 -8.98 9.66
N THR A 25 17.25 -9.66 10.60
CA THR A 25 16.59 -10.56 11.57
C THR A 25 16.45 -9.96 12.96
N GLU A 26 17.09 -8.82 13.22
CA GLU A 26 16.91 -8.06 14.47
C GLU A 26 15.60 -7.26 14.44
N SER A 27 15.07 -6.92 15.62
CA SER A 27 13.83 -6.13 15.72
C SER A 27 14.03 -4.68 15.30
N GLY A 28 12.97 -4.08 14.76
CA GLY A 28 12.95 -2.66 14.38
C GLY A 28 12.45 -2.37 12.97
N PHE A 29 12.43 -1.09 12.63
CA PHE A 29 11.78 -0.55 11.45
C PHE A 29 12.76 -0.26 10.31
N CYS A 30 12.55 -0.87 9.14
CA CYS A 30 13.40 -0.67 7.97
C CYS A 30 13.05 0.62 7.22
N PHE A 31 14.07 1.31 6.75
CA PHE A 31 13.96 2.44 5.83
C PHE A 31 15.07 2.34 4.77
N ASP A 32 15.08 3.27 3.83
CA ASP A 32 16.08 3.30 2.76
C ASP A 32 17.50 3.45 3.33
N GLY A 33 18.35 2.45 3.07
CA GLY A 33 19.73 2.39 3.54
C GLY A 33 19.92 2.00 5.00
N GLY A 34 18.86 1.64 5.74
CA GLY A 34 19.01 1.38 7.18
C GLY A 34 17.87 0.64 7.89
N ILE A 35 18.01 0.56 9.21
CA ILE A 35 17.02 0.08 10.17
C ILE A 35 17.12 0.88 11.47
N ALA A 36 15.99 1.21 12.09
CA ALA A 36 15.91 1.71 13.46
C ALA A 36 15.62 0.53 14.40
N THR A 37 16.66 -0.01 15.05
CA THR A 37 16.58 -1.30 15.77
C THR A 37 15.88 -1.21 17.13
N GLY A 38 15.25 -2.27 17.62
CA GLY A 38 14.59 -2.33 18.93
C GLY A 38 13.10 -1.95 18.90
N SER A 39 12.43 -1.95 20.06
CA SER A 39 11.01 -1.57 20.19
C SER A 39 10.80 -0.07 20.03
N SER A 40 9.91 0.37 19.13
CA SER A 40 9.68 1.81 18.95
C SER A 40 8.97 2.44 20.16
N THR A 41 9.37 3.65 20.51
CA THR A 41 8.66 4.52 21.47
C THR A 41 8.05 5.74 20.78
N SER A 42 8.08 5.78 19.45
CA SER A 42 7.64 6.88 18.61
C SER A 42 6.79 6.35 17.47
N THR A 43 5.96 7.21 16.89
CA THR A 43 5.10 6.81 15.79
C THR A 43 5.93 6.42 14.57
N GLU A 44 5.63 5.26 13.99
CA GLU A 44 6.26 4.77 12.76
C GLU A 44 5.29 4.87 11.58
N GLU A 45 5.77 5.42 10.46
CA GLU A 45 5.03 5.52 9.21
C GLU A 45 5.98 5.31 8.03
N VAL A 46 5.50 4.60 7.01
CA VAL A 46 6.17 4.49 5.71
C VAL A 46 5.16 4.61 4.58
N SER A 47 5.55 5.34 3.55
CA SER A 47 4.86 5.42 2.28
C SER A 47 5.87 5.08 1.18
N GLN A 48 5.63 3.99 0.45
CA GLN A 48 6.51 3.54 -0.63
C GLN A 48 5.73 3.35 -1.92
N SER A 49 6.31 3.86 -3.01
CA SER A 49 5.72 3.82 -4.34
C SER A 49 6.69 3.14 -5.31
N PHE A 50 6.19 2.21 -6.12
CA PHE A 50 6.95 1.46 -7.11
C PHE A 50 6.36 1.66 -8.49
N ALA A 51 7.12 2.25 -9.40
CA ALA A 51 6.81 2.23 -10.83
C ALA A 51 7.12 0.82 -11.37
N LEU A 52 6.08 0.05 -11.66
CA LEU A 52 6.22 -1.35 -12.10
C LEU A 52 6.65 -1.47 -13.56
N MET A 53 6.38 -0.43 -14.35
CA MET A 53 6.72 -0.38 -15.77
C MET A 53 7.11 1.05 -16.16
N PRO A 54 8.40 1.40 -16.13
CA PRO A 54 8.85 2.74 -16.55
C PRO A 54 8.34 3.10 -17.95
N GLY A 55 7.83 4.31 -18.11
CA GLY A 55 7.22 4.79 -19.37
C GLY A 55 5.74 4.44 -19.54
N ARG A 56 5.14 3.65 -18.64
CA ARG A 56 3.69 3.36 -18.64
C ARG A 56 3.07 3.61 -17.26
N PRO A 57 1.76 3.90 -17.17
CA PRO A 57 1.11 4.14 -15.89
C PRO A 57 0.88 2.80 -15.16
N ALA A 58 1.91 2.30 -14.48
CA ALA A 58 1.82 1.11 -13.64
C ALA A 58 2.48 1.39 -12.29
N LEU A 59 1.67 1.58 -11.25
CA LEU A 59 2.13 2.06 -9.95
C LEU A 59 1.56 1.19 -8.83
N LEU A 60 2.43 0.73 -7.94
CA LEU A 60 2.07 0.13 -6.67
C LEU A 60 2.42 1.12 -5.55
N VAL A 61 1.47 1.43 -4.68
CA VAL A 61 1.66 2.29 -3.51
C VAL A 61 1.32 1.50 -2.26
N ILE A 62 2.20 1.54 -1.27
CA ILE A 62 2.03 0.90 0.03
C ILE A 62 2.19 1.99 1.10
N GLN A 63 1.20 2.11 1.97
CA GLN A 63 1.22 3.01 3.10
C GLN A 63 0.96 2.22 4.36
N MET A 64 1.87 2.34 5.33
CA MET A 64 1.76 1.70 6.63
C MET A 64 2.04 2.71 7.71
N ARG A 65 1.27 2.65 8.79
CA ARG A 65 1.52 3.38 10.03
C ARG A 65 1.04 2.58 11.22
N ASP A 66 1.37 3.01 12.42
CA ASP A 66 0.77 2.49 13.64
C ASP A 66 -0.77 2.47 13.54
N ALA A 67 -1.37 1.37 13.97
CA ALA A 67 -2.82 1.25 14.03
C ALA A 67 -3.37 2.00 15.25
N VAL A 68 -4.53 2.65 15.08
CA VAL A 68 -5.24 3.35 16.15
C VAL A 68 -6.69 2.89 16.23
N ASP A 69 -7.33 3.03 17.39
CA ASP A 69 -8.68 2.50 17.64
C ASP A 69 -9.75 2.97 16.63
N VAL A 70 -9.58 4.17 16.06
CA VAL A 70 -10.53 4.71 15.08
C VAL A 70 -10.46 3.97 13.73
N ASP A 71 -9.36 3.31 13.41
CA ASP A 71 -9.19 2.59 12.14
C ASP A 71 -10.18 1.45 11.98
N GLN A 72 -10.47 0.76 13.09
CA GLN A 72 -11.47 -0.32 13.14
C GLN A 72 -12.88 0.15 12.76
N LYS A 73 -13.13 1.45 12.83
CA LYS A 73 -14.45 2.05 12.53
C LYS A 73 -14.60 2.44 11.06
N SER A 74 -13.51 2.43 10.29
CA SER A 74 -13.43 2.93 8.92
C SER A 74 -12.97 1.87 7.91
N PRO A 75 -13.65 0.71 7.81
CA PRO A 75 -13.30 -0.30 6.81
C PRO A 75 -13.56 0.20 5.38
N LEU A 76 -12.85 -0.37 4.41
CA LEU A 76 -12.89 0.05 2.99
C LEU A 76 -14.30 0.03 2.39
N THR A 77 -15.12 -0.93 2.83
CA THR A 77 -16.52 -1.05 2.42
C THR A 77 -17.36 0.17 2.80
N LYS A 78 -17.06 0.83 3.91
CA LYS A 78 -17.74 2.07 4.33
C LYS A 78 -17.27 3.28 3.52
N THR A 79 -16.01 3.30 3.09
CA THR A 79 -15.43 4.39 2.28
C THR A 79 -15.68 4.21 0.77
N LEU A 80 -16.39 3.15 0.39
CA LEU A 80 -16.66 2.82 -1.01
C LEU A 80 -17.50 3.88 -1.74
N PRO A 81 -18.52 4.52 -1.13
CA PRO A 81 -19.24 5.63 -1.77
C PRO A 81 -18.32 6.80 -2.13
N GLU A 82 -17.42 7.18 -1.23
CA GLU A 82 -16.43 8.24 -1.44
C GLU A 82 -15.46 7.86 -2.55
N LEU A 83 -14.98 6.61 -2.54
CA LEU A 83 -14.10 6.09 -3.57
C LEU A 83 -14.77 6.08 -4.94
N ARG A 84 -16.02 5.62 -5.04
CA ARG A 84 -16.81 5.70 -6.29
C ARG A 84 -16.99 7.14 -6.75
N SER A 85 -17.24 8.07 -5.82
CA SER A 85 -17.35 9.49 -6.12
C SER A 85 -16.03 10.06 -6.67
N GLN A 86 -14.89 9.63 -6.13
CA GLN A 86 -13.56 9.98 -6.67
C GLN A 86 -13.37 9.41 -8.08
N LEU A 87 -13.68 8.13 -8.31
CA LEU A 87 -13.55 7.51 -9.64
C LEU A 87 -14.46 8.21 -10.66
N ASN A 88 -15.69 8.55 -10.30
CA ASN A 88 -16.61 9.32 -11.15
C ASN A 88 -16.06 10.71 -11.54
N ARG A 89 -15.22 11.33 -10.70
CA ARG A 89 -14.57 12.61 -11.01
C ARG A 89 -13.33 12.44 -11.90
N LEU A 90 -12.65 11.31 -11.75
CA LEU A 90 -11.40 11.04 -12.45
C LEU A 90 -11.63 10.48 -13.85
N SER A 91 -12.69 9.68 -14.03
CA SER A 91 -13.02 9.08 -15.31
C SER A 91 -14.22 9.78 -15.95
N ASN A 92 -14.05 10.23 -17.20
CA ASN A 92 -15.17 10.55 -18.09
C ASN A 92 -15.79 9.28 -18.71
N GLY A 93 -15.41 8.11 -18.19
CA GLY A 93 -15.73 6.80 -18.71
C GLY A 93 -16.68 6.00 -17.82
N SER A 94 -16.75 4.70 -18.06
CA SER A 94 -17.49 3.76 -17.22
C SER A 94 -16.55 2.99 -16.29
N TYR A 95 -17.10 2.47 -15.20
CA TYR A 95 -16.36 1.55 -14.34
C TYR A 95 -17.24 0.40 -13.89
N ARG A 96 -16.60 -0.71 -13.55
CA ARG A 96 -17.22 -1.90 -12.98
C ARG A 96 -16.36 -2.42 -11.83
N ILE A 97 -17.01 -2.94 -10.79
CA ILE A 97 -16.31 -3.69 -9.74
C ILE A 97 -15.98 -5.08 -10.27
N VAL A 98 -14.69 -5.39 -10.36
CA VAL A 98 -14.17 -6.71 -10.73
C VAL A 98 -14.27 -7.66 -9.53
N ARG A 99 -13.91 -7.16 -8.34
CA ARG A 99 -13.97 -7.92 -7.09
C ARG A 99 -14.12 -6.98 -5.90
N LYS A 100 -14.82 -7.45 -4.87
CA LYS A 100 -14.93 -6.78 -3.57
C LYS A 100 -15.09 -7.85 -2.50
N GLY A 101 -14.37 -7.73 -1.39
CA GLY A 101 -14.51 -8.71 -0.32
C GLY A 101 -13.59 -8.48 0.87
N LYS A 102 -13.73 -9.38 1.84
CA LYS A 102 -12.82 -9.52 2.97
C LYS A 102 -11.77 -10.59 2.64
N ARG A 103 -10.55 -10.43 3.15
CA ARG A 103 -9.48 -11.42 3.05
C ARG A 103 -8.49 -11.25 4.19
N THR A 104 -7.58 -12.22 4.32
CA THR A 104 -6.41 -12.09 5.19
C THR A 104 -5.18 -11.79 4.36
N VAL A 105 -4.37 -10.82 4.80
CA VAL A 105 -3.07 -10.48 4.19
C VAL A 105 -2.04 -10.31 5.30
N ALA A 106 -0.89 -10.98 5.18
CA ALA A 106 0.17 -10.96 6.19
C ALA A 106 -0.33 -11.22 7.64
N GLY A 107 -1.37 -12.03 7.81
CA GLY A 107 -1.98 -12.32 9.13
C GLY A 107 -2.90 -11.23 9.69
N MET A 108 -3.27 -10.24 8.88
CA MET A 108 -4.22 -9.17 9.21
C MET A 108 -5.53 -9.36 8.44
N ASP A 109 -6.64 -9.03 9.10
CA ASP A 109 -7.93 -8.92 8.42
C ASP A 109 -7.95 -7.64 7.56
N ALA A 110 -8.35 -7.79 6.30
CA ALA A 110 -8.37 -6.72 5.33
C ALA A 110 -9.63 -6.76 4.47
N GLU A 111 -9.93 -5.63 3.87
CA GLU A 111 -10.94 -5.50 2.82
C GLU A 111 -10.29 -5.06 1.51
N GLU A 112 -10.78 -5.59 0.39
CA GLU A 112 -10.33 -5.20 -0.94
C GLU A 112 -11.50 -4.76 -1.82
N VAL A 113 -11.20 -3.85 -2.75
CA VAL A 113 -12.06 -3.54 -3.89
C VAL A 113 -11.22 -3.28 -5.13
N LEU A 114 -11.66 -3.86 -6.24
CA LEU A 114 -10.98 -3.86 -7.51
C LEU A 114 -11.93 -3.32 -8.56
N PHE A 115 -11.46 -2.34 -9.33
CA PHE A 115 -12.21 -1.70 -10.40
C PHE A 115 -11.54 -1.90 -11.74
N GLU A 116 -12.36 -2.15 -12.75
CA GLU A 116 -12.03 -1.89 -14.15
C GLU A 116 -12.65 -0.55 -14.52
N LEU A 117 -11.86 0.30 -15.19
CA LEU A 117 -12.28 1.59 -15.71
C LEU A 117 -12.03 1.61 -17.22
N ASN A 118 -13.01 2.08 -17.97
CA ASN A 118 -12.95 2.20 -19.42
C ASN A 118 -13.21 3.65 -19.83
N GLU A 119 -12.21 4.30 -20.41
CA GLU A 119 -12.26 5.69 -20.88
C GLU A 119 -11.98 5.76 -22.39
N GLY A 120 -13.03 5.58 -23.19
CA GLY A 120 -12.85 5.35 -24.63
C GLY A 120 -12.16 4.01 -24.86
N ASP A 121 -11.01 4.02 -25.55
CA ASP A 121 -10.22 2.82 -25.83
C ASP A 121 -9.17 2.51 -24.75
N ILE A 122 -9.18 3.26 -23.63
CA ILE A 122 -8.25 3.05 -22.52
C ILE A 122 -8.95 2.22 -21.45
N THR A 123 -8.53 0.97 -21.29
CA THR A 123 -8.87 0.13 -20.13
C THR A 123 -7.81 0.28 -19.05
N SER A 124 -8.22 0.43 -17.80
CA SER A 124 -7.33 0.50 -16.66
C SER A 124 -7.92 -0.20 -15.43
N TYR A 125 -7.05 -0.65 -14.53
CA TYR A 125 -7.44 -1.32 -13.30
C TYR A 125 -6.97 -0.54 -12.08
N ARG A 126 -7.82 -0.49 -11.05
CA ARG A 126 -7.54 0.13 -9.75
C ARG A 126 -7.87 -0.85 -8.65
N PHE A 127 -6.86 -1.25 -7.90
CA PHE A 127 -6.99 -2.14 -6.76
C PHE A 127 -6.75 -1.34 -5.50
N TYR A 128 -7.56 -1.61 -4.49
CA TYR A 128 -7.43 -1.02 -3.16
C TYR A 128 -7.54 -2.13 -2.14
N LEU A 129 -6.64 -2.13 -1.17
CA LEU A 129 -6.74 -2.93 0.05
C LEU A 129 -6.54 -2.05 1.26
N LEU A 130 -7.34 -2.31 2.30
CA LEU A 130 -7.20 -1.68 3.60
C LEU A 130 -7.26 -2.75 4.69
N ALA A 131 -6.21 -2.82 5.49
CA ALA A 131 -6.17 -3.54 6.75
C ALA A 131 -6.15 -2.51 7.88
N PRO A 132 -7.18 -2.45 8.75
CA PRO A 132 -7.20 -1.52 9.89
C PRO A 132 -6.05 -1.72 10.89
N GLY A 133 -5.42 -2.90 10.91
CA GLY A 133 -4.35 -3.25 11.84
C GLY A 133 -4.85 -3.66 13.22
N ASP A 134 -3.96 -3.68 14.22
CA ASP A 134 -4.25 -3.95 15.62
C ASP A 134 -3.46 -2.97 16.50
N PRO A 135 -4.12 -2.01 17.17
CA PRO A 135 -3.45 -1.01 18.01
C PRO A 135 -2.63 -1.60 19.17
N ALA A 136 -2.85 -2.86 19.53
CA ALA A 136 -2.10 -3.54 20.58
C ALA A 136 -0.71 -4.03 20.15
N THR A 137 -0.36 -3.95 18.85
CA THR A 137 0.92 -4.49 18.36
C THR A 137 1.47 -3.79 17.11
N LEU A 138 2.79 -3.58 17.09
CA LEU A 138 3.50 -3.10 15.90
C LEU A 138 3.54 -4.14 14.76
N ALA A 139 3.24 -5.40 15.04
CA ALA A 139 3.25 -6.47 14.06
C ALA A 139 2.07 -6.41 13.07
N LYS A 140 1.04 -5.62 13.37
CA LYS A 140 -0.17 -5.47 12.55
C LYS A 140 -0.49 -3.98 12.36
N PRO A 141 0.32 -3.25 11.58
CA PRO A 141 0.08 -1.84 11.32
C PRO A 141 -1.20 -1.61 10.53
N HIS A 142 -1.74 -0.39 10.61
CA HIS A 142 -2.74 0.05 9.64
C HIS A 142 -2.08 0.11 8.25
N THR A 143 -2.61 -0.66 7.31
CA THR A 143 -1.99 -0.87 5.99
C THR A 143 -2.98 -0.53 4.88
N ALA A 144 -2.61 0.41 4.02
CA ALA A 144 -3.34 0.75 2.81
C ALA A 144 -2.46 0.45 1.58
N ILE A 145 -3.03 -0.23 0.59
CA ILE A 145 -2.31 -0.61 -0.63
C ILE A 145 -3.16 -0.21 -1.83
N GLN A 146 -2.51 0.41 -2.81
CA GLN A 146 -3.11 0.73 -4.09
C GLN A 146 -2.27 0.16 -5.23
N LEU A 147 -2.92 -0.51 -6.18
CA LEU A 147 -2.31 -0.87 -7.47
C LEU A 147 -3.08 -0.19 -8.60
N ILE A 148 -2.34 0.50 -9.46
CA ILE A 148 -2.83 1.23 -10.63
C ILE A 148 -2.18 0.59 -11.85
N LEU A 149 -2.98 0.08 -12.78
CA LEU A 149 -2.52 -0.44 -14.07
C LEU A 149 -3.26 0.27 -15.19
N GLY A 150 -2.54 1.07 -15.98
CA GLY A 150 -3.09 2.00 -16.96
C GLY A 150 -3.67 3.26 -16.31
N ALA A 151 -3.58 4.39 -17.00
CA ALA A 151 -4.21 5.65 -16.64
C ALA A 151 -4.17 6.58 -17.84
N ARG A 152 -5.22 7.38 -18.03
CA ARG A 152 -5.18 8.42 -19.05
C ARG A 152 -4.20 9.52 -18.65
N THR A 153 -3.20 9.75 -19.49
CA THR A 153 -2.21 10.82 -19.33
C THR A 153 -2.08 11.60 -20.64
N PRO A 154 -1.94 12.93 -20.63
CA PRO A 154 -1.86 13.74 -21.85
C PRO A 154 -0.73 13.34 -22.80
N ASP A 155 0.40 12.87 -22.24
CA ASP A 155 1.65 12.68 -22.97
C ASP A 155 1.85 11.26 -23.55
N LEU A 156 0.92 10.33 -23.30
CA LEU A 156 1.02 8.94 -23.76
C LEU A 156 0.00 8.64 -24.85
N SER A 157 0.37 7.76 -25.79
CA SER A 157 -0.59 7.18 -26.72
C SER A 157 -1.61 6.31 -25.98
N ARG A 158 -2.73 5.95 -26.65
CA ARG A 158 -3.77 5.11 -26.04
C ARG A 158 -3.22 3.75 -25.61
N ASP A 159 -2.38 3.14 -26.44
CA ASP A 159 -1.77 1.83 -26.19
C ASP A 159 -0.77 1.89 -25.01
N GLU A 160 -0.09 3.01 -24.80
CA GLU A 160 0.80 3.21 -23.66
C GLU A 160 0.03 3.48 -22.36
N ALA A 161 -1.07 4.24 -22.47
CA ALA A 161 -1.94 4.62 -21.36
C ALA A 161 -2.83 3.48 -20.85
N THR A 162 -3.20 2.52 -21.70
CA THR A 162 -3.99 1.35 -21.28
C THR A 162 -3.16 0.39 -20.42
N SER A 163 -3.85 -0.39 -19.58
CA SER A 163 -3.24 -1.44 -18.77
C SER A 163 -2.36 -2.35 -19.63
N PRO A 164 -1.14 -2.69 -19.17
CA PRO A 164 -0.25 -3.58 -19.92
C PRO A 164 -0.72 -5.05 -19.91
N VAL A 165 -1.76 -5.36 -19.13
CA VAL A 165 -2.34 -6.69 -18.96
C VAL A 165 -3.86 -6.60 -18.96
N ASP A 166 -4.52 -7.70 -19.28
CA ASP A 166 -5.97 -7.85 -19.17
C ASP A 166 -6.43 -8.07 -17.71
N GLU A 167 -7.73 -8.28 -17.48
CA GLU A 167 -8.31 -8.47 -16.14
C GLU A 167 -7.65 -9.66 -15.41
N ALA A 168 -7.42 -10.77 -16.11
CA ALA A 168 -6.83 -11.97 -15.53
C ALA A 168 -5.37 -11.73 -15.10
N GLY A 169 -4.57 -11.08 -15.96
CA GLY A 169 -3.21 -10.68 -15.63
C GLY A 169 -3.14 -9.64 -14.51
N ALA A 170 -4.06 -8.68 -14.49
CA ALA A 170 -4.15 -7.67 -13.43
C ALA A 170 -4.44 -8.32 -12.07
N LEU A 171 -5.39 -9.27 -12.03
CA LEU A 171 -5.67 -10.08 -10.84
C LEU A 171 -4.46 -10.92 -10.43
N GLN A 172 -3.73 -11.50 -11.39
CA GLN A 172 -2.54 -12.29 -11.10
C GLN A 172 -1.44 -11.44 -10.44
N VAL A 173 -1.17 -10.23 -10.94
CA VAL A 173 -0.20 -9.29 -10.34
C VAL A 173 -0.60 -8.97 -8.90
N TRP A 174 -1.89 -8.68 -8.68
CA TRP A 174 -2.43 -8.38 -7.36
C TRP A 174 -2.26 -9.54 -6.38
N GLU A 175 -2.63 -10.76 -6.77
CA GLU A 175 -2.49 -11.93 -5.92
C GLU A 175 -1.02 -12.28 -5.65
N ALA A 176 -0.14 -12.20 -6.66
CA ALA A 176 1.28 -12.46 -6.48
C ALA A 176 1.90 -11.49 -5.46
N PHE A 177 1.54 -10.20 -5.54
CA PHE A 177 2.00 -9.21 -4.59
C PHE A 177 1.46 -9.48 -3.18
N LEU A 178 0.14 -9.62 -3.00
CA LEU A 178 -0.45 -9.82 -1.67
C LEU A 178 0.04 -11.11 -0.99
N ASN A 179 0.23 -12.19 -1.75
CA ASN A 179 0.75 -13.45 -1.22
C ASN A 179 2.24 -13.39 -0.85
N SER A 180 2.98 -12.37 -1.31
CA SER A 180 4.38 -12.16 -0.91
C SER A 180 4.52 -11.43 0.43
N LEU A 181 3.48 -10.71 0.86
CA LEU A 181 3.49 -9.91 2.07
C LEU A 181 3.48 -10.78 3.32
N ARG A 182 4.42 -10.51 4.21
CA ARG A 182 4.56 -11.17 5.50
C ARG A 182 5.25 -10.25 6.50
N LEU A 183 4.97 -10.44 7.79
CA LEU A 183 5.79 -9.88 8.84
C LEU A 183 7.23 -10.39 8.69
N ARG A 184 8.20 -9.48 8.79
CA ARG A 184 9.62 -9.85 8.74
C ARG A 184 9.95 -10.77 9.93
N PRO A 185 10.71 -11.86 9.73
CA PRO A 185 11.24 -12.64 10.85
C PRO A 185 12.01 -11.74 11.83
N GLY A 186 11.66 -11.81 13.12
CA GLY A 186 12.26 -11.00 14.17
C GLY A 186 11.88 -9.52 14.15
N ALA A 187 10.81 -9.11 13.45
CA ALA A 187 10.37 -7.71 13.38
C ALA A 187 10.06 -7.09 14.75
N VAL A 188 9.40 -7.85 15.62
CA VAL A 188 8.94 -7.46 16.97
C VAL A 188 9.50 -8.39 18.03
#